data_AF-A0A7L3GHI8-F1
#
_entry.id   AF-A0A7L3GHI8-F1
#
_cell.length_a   1.000
_cell.length_b   1.000
_cell.length_c   1.000
_cell.angle_alpha   90.00
_cell.angle_beta   90.00
_cell.angle_gamma   90.00
#
_symmetry.space_group_name_H-M   'P 1'
#
loop_
_entity.id
_entity.type
_entity.pdbx_description
1 polymer ?
#
loop_
_entity_poly.entity_id
_entity_poly.type
_entity_poly.pdbx_seq_one_letter_code
_entity_poly.pdbx_strand_id
1 'polypeptide(L)' 'DVNTIVCNSKKVEEWGAEHRESVFPFQRGGTAEITFVVNQNDLTVHLPGHQFTFPNRLGLPVFDYFDTQGDFTLQTISWE' A
#
# COMPACT_ATOMS: atom_id res chain seq x y z
N ASP A 1 9.95 -7.98 -13.68
CA ASP A 1 9.61 -7.18 -12.49
C ASP A 1 10.67 -7.36 -11.43
N VAL A 2 11.64 -6.45 -11.40
CA VAL A 2 12.66 -6.39 -10.35
C VAL A 2 12.47 -5.04 -9.68
N ASN A 3 12.34 -5.02 -8.35
CA ASN A 3 12.17 -3.80 -7.56
C ASN A 3 10.99 -2.94 -8.07
N THR A 4 9.79 -3.51 -8.07
CA THR A 4 8.56 -2.82 -8.51
C THR A 4 7.50 -2.96 -7.45
N ILE A 5 6.87 -1.85 -7.06
CA ILE A 5 5.67 -1.86 -6.22
C ILE A 5 4.49 -2.05 -7.16
N VAL A 6 3.66 -3.06 -6.87
CA VAL A 6 2.43 -3.34 -7.61
C VAL A 6 1.27 -3.14 -6.65
N CYS A 7 0.35 -2.25 -7.01
CA CYS A 7 -0.86 -1.96 -6.24
C CYS A 7 -2.08 -2.44 -7.01
N ASN A 8 -3.07 -2.96 -6.30
CA ASN A 8 -4.35 -3.34 -6.87
C ASN A 8 -5.49 -3.21 -5.86
N SER A 9 -6.72 -3.35 -6.36
CA SER A 9 -7.95 -3.41 -5.60
C SER A 9 -8.62 -4.76 -5.87
N LYS A 10 -9.24 -5.36 -4.86
CA LYS A 10 -9.99 -6.61 -4.99
C LYS A 10 -11.46 -6.37 -4.64
N LYS A 11 -12.40 -6.86 -5.46
CA LYS A 11 -13.84 -6.80 -5.21
C LYS A 11 -14.46 -8.15 -5.53
N VAL A 12 -15.12 -8.78 -4.56
CA VAL A 12 -15.82 -10.07 -4.75
C VAL A 12 -14.91 -11.11 -5.41
N GLU A 13 -13.74 -11.36 -4.82
CA GLU A 13 -12.73 -12.29 -5.34
C GLU A 13 -12.07 -11.94 -6.68
N GLU A 14 -12.43 -10.82 -7.31
CA GLU A 14 -11.85 -10.37 -8.57
C GLU A 14 -10.85 -9.23 -8.37
N TRP A 15 -9.70 -9.34 -9.04
CA TRP A 15 -8.68 -8.29 -9.08
C TRP A 15 -9.01 -7.24 -10.13
N GLY A 16 -8.77 -5.97 -9.81
CA GLY A 16 -8.83 -4.87 -10.76
C GLY A 16 -7.57 -4.76 -11.63
N ALA A 17 -7.44 -3.61 -12.32
CA ALA A 17 -6.25 -3.30 -13.10
C ALA A 17 -5.06 -2.95 -12.19
N GLU A 18 -3.90 -3.54 -12.47
CA GLU A 18 -2.66 -3.25 -11.75
C GLU A 18 -2.25 -1.78 -11.93
N HIS A 19 -1.69 -1.20 -10.86
CA HIS A 19 -0.91 0.03 -10.90
C HIS A 19 0.53 -0.31 -10.50
N ARG A 20 1.50 0.24 -11.24
CA ARG A 20 2.91 -0.07 -11.06
C ARG A 20 3.69 1.21 -10.84
N GLU A 21 4.31 1.31 -9.67
CA GLU A 21 5.13 2.47 -9.33
C GLU A 21 6.52 2.38 -9.94
N SER A 22 7.05 3.54 -10.34
CA SER A 22 8.40 3.65 -10.91
C SER A 22 9.49 3.72 -9.84
N VAL A 23 9.13 4.10 -8.61
CA VAL A 23 10.07 4.26 -7.49
C VAL A 23 9.94 3.09 -6.53
N PHE A 24 11.07 2.48 -6.17
CA PHE A 24 11.14 1.36 -5.22
C PHE A 24 12.15 1.69 -4.11
N PRO A 25 11.70 2.27 -2.98
CA PRO A 25 12.58 2.74 -1.90
C PRO A 25 12.94 1.64 -0.89
N PHE A 26 12.53 0.39 -1.10
CA PHE A 26 12.79 -0.70 -0.16
C PHE A 26 14.15 -1.35 -0.37
N GLN A 27 14.77 -1.76 0.73
CA GLN A 27 16.02 -2.51 0.73
C GLN A 27 15.85 -3.82 1.51
N ARG A 28 16.38 -4.91 0.97
CA ARG A 28 16.33 -6.22 1.62
C ARG A 28 17.05 -6.17 2.98
N GLY A 29 16.38 -6.62 4.03
CA GLY A 29 16.91 -6.63 5.40
C GLY A 29 16.86 -5.26 6.11
N GLY A 30 16.38 -4.21 5.45
CA GLY A 30 16.13 -2.91 6.07
C GLY A 30 14.77 -2.84 6.76
N THR A 31 14.64 -1.92 7.70
CA THR A 31 13.34 -1.55 8.31
C THR A 31 12.67 -0.48 7.45
N ALA A 32 11.34 -0.53 7.33
CA ALA A 32 10.55 0.50 6.67
C ALA A 32 9.30 0.82 7.50
N GLU A 33 8.92 2.09 7.49
CA GLU A 33 7.64 2.57 7.97
C GLU A 33 6.77 2.93 6.77
N ILE A 34 5.51 2.50 6.78
CA ILE A 34 4.55 2.74 5.71
C ILE A 34 3.28 3.31 6.33
N THR A 35 2.87 4.49 5.87
CA THR A 35 1.66 5.14 6.35
C THR A 35 0.63 5.19 5.23
N PHE A 36 -0.59 4.74 5.53
CA PHE A 36 -1.72 4.76 4.62
C PHE A 36 -2.74 5.80 5.08
N VAL A 37 -3.18 6.67 4.18
CA VAL A 37 -4.24 7.66 4.43
C VAL A 37 -5.33 7.45 3.40
N VAL A 38 -6.58 7.33 3.85
CA VAL A 38 -7.74 7.21 2.96
C VAL A 38 -8.44 8.55 2.80
N ASN A 39 -8.63 8.95 1.56
CA ASN A 39 -9.43 10.10 1.17
C ASN A 39 -10.63 9.65 0.33
N GLN A 40 -11.52 10.60 0.02
CA GLN A 40 -12.71 10.32 -0.79
C GLN A 40 -12.38 9.72 -2.17
N ASN A 41 -11.29 10.18 -2.81
CA ASN A 41 -10.96 9.80 -4.19
C ASN A 41 -9.75 8.86 -4.30
N ASP A 42 -8.88 8.85 -3.29
CA ASP A 42 -7.60 8.13 -3.33
C ASP A 42 -7.17 7.63 -1.95
N LEU A 43 -6.17 6.76 -1.98
CA LEU A 43 -5.35 6.31 -0.86
C LEU A 43 -3.97 6.93 -1.07
N THR A 44 -3.51 7.73 -0.12
CA THR A 44 -2.12 8.21 -0.10
C THR A 44 -1.26 7.21 0.65
N VAL A 45 -0.17 6.78 0.03
CA VAL A 45 0.82 5.88 0.62
C VAL A 45 2.11 6.65 0.82
N HIS A 46 2.54 6.79 2.07
CA HIS A 46 3.81 7.39 2.44
C HIS A 46 4.84 6.30 2.70
N LEU A 47 5.97 6.40 2.02
CA LEU A 47 7.14 5.53 2.15
C LEU A 47 8.37 6.35 2.58
N PRO A 48 9.47 5.71 3.02
CA PRO A 48 10.71 6.41 3.31
C PRO A 48 11.26 7.13 2.06
N GLY A 49 11.16 8.46 2.05
CA GLY A 49 11.64 9.32 0.95
C GLY A 49 10.79 9.30 -0.33
N HIS A 50 9.60 8.69 -0.30
CA HIS A 50 8.69 8.66 -1.45
C HIS A 50 7.23 8.66 -1.02
N GLN A 51 6.35 9.23 -1.84
CA GLN A 51 4.91 9.22 -1.63
C GLN A 51 4.23 9.06 -2.99
N PHE A 52 3.16 8.26 -3.01
CA PHE A 52 2.32 8.08 -4.20
C PHE A 52 0.86 7.93 -3.79
N THR A 53 -0.05 7.95 -4.77
CA THR A 53 -1.48 7.78 -4.55
C THR A 53 -2.01 6.61 -5.36
N PHE A 54 -3.00 5.91 -4.80
CA PHE A 54 -3.76 4.86 -5.48
C PHE A 54 -5.25 5.20 -5.44
N PRO A 55 -6.01 5.09 -6.54
CA PRO A 55 -7.43 5.47 -6.54
C PRO A 55 -8.25 4.65 -5.54
N ASN A 56 -9.13 5.32 -4.79
CA ASN A 56 -10.08 4.68 -3.88
C ASN A 56 -11.24 4.06 -4.67
N ARG A 57 -10.96 2.98 -5.41
CA ARG A 57 -11.89 2.33 -6.35
C ARG A 57 -13.15 1.77 -5.68
N LEU A 58 -13.10 1.53 -4.39
CA LEU A 58 -14.20 0.99 -3.59
C LEU A 58 -14.96 2.07 -2.81
N GLY A 59 -14.45 3.31 -2.77
CA GLY A 59 -15.06 4.40 -2.02
C GLY A 59 -15.15 4.15 -0.52
N LEU A 60 -14.19 3.40 0.04
CA LEU A 60 -14.19 3.07 1.47
C LEU A 60 -13.71 4.28 2.28
N PRO A 61 -14.35 4.62 3.41
CA PRO A 61 -14.00 5.82 4.18
C PRO A 61 -12.93 5.58 5.24
N VAL A 62 -12.66 4.32 5.61
CA VAL A 62 -11.75 3.92 6.69
C VAL A 62 -11.06 2.61 6.34
N PHE A 63 -9.97 2.30 7.04
CA PHE A 63 -9.36 0.97 7.04
C PHE A 63 -9.89 0.16 8.23
N ASP A 64 -10.67 -0.89 7.97
CA ASP A 64 -11.23 -1.80 8.97
C ASP A 64 -10.61 -3.21 8.94
N TYR A 65 -9.76 -3.46 7.95
CA TYR A 65 -9.06 -4.72 7.74
C TYR A 65 -7.59 -4.46 7.36
N PHE A 66 -6.68 -5.23 7.97
CA PHE A 66 -5.26 -5.23 7.65
C PHE A 66 -4.71 -6.66 7.72
N ASP A 67 -3.94 -7.04 6.72
CA ASP A 67 -3.19 -8.29 6.67
C ASP A 67 -1.85 -8.05 5.96
N THR A 68 -0.84 -8.83 6.31
CA THR A 68 0.48 -8.79 5.67
C THR A 68 1.04 -10.19 5.51
N GLN A 69 1.65 -10.43 4.35
CA GLN A 69 2.19 -11.73 3.96
C GLN A 69 3.52 -11.55 3.21
N GLY A 70 4.31 -12.62 3.13
CA GLY A 70 5.61 -12.64 2.43
C GLY A 70 6.78 -12.22 3.32
N ASP A 71 7.83 -11.68 2.70
CA ASP A 71 9.13 -11.40 3.34
C ASP A 71 9.14 -10.07 4.11
N PHE A 72 8.12 -9.82 4.93
CA PHE A 72 8.01 -8.64 5.79
C PHE A 72 7.54 -9.03 7.20
N THR A 73 8.38 -8.77 8.20
CA THR A 73 8.03 -9.02 9.61
C THR A 73 7.46 -7.76 10.24
N LEU A 74 6.15 -7.75 10.43
CA LEU A 74 5.44 -6.68 11.13
C LEU A 74 5.99 -6.50 12.55
N GLN A 75 6.33 -5.26 12.92
CA GLN A 75 6.77 -4.90 14.28
C GLN A 75 5.67 -4.17 15.04
N THR A 76 5.08 -3.13 14.44
CA THR A 76 4.09 -2.26 15.07
C THR A 76 3.00 -1.88 14.08
N ILE A 77 1.77 -1.75 14.56
CA ILE A 77 0.65 -1.08 13.88
C ILE A 77 0.08 -0.05 14.84
N SER A 78 -0.16 1.16 14.34
CA SER A 78 -0.82 2.25 15.06
C SER A 78 -1.71 3.03 14.11
N TRP A 79 -2.74 3.68 14.66
CA TRP A 79 -3.64 4.59 13.95
C TRP A 79 -3.97 5.76 14.87
N GLU A 80 -4.29 6.91 14.26
CA GLU A 80 -4.69 8.14 14.94
C GLU A 80 -6.09 8.57 14.49
#